data_AF-A0A831NWH6-F1
#
_entry.id   AF-A0A831NWH6-F1
#
_cell.length_a   1.000
_cell.length_b   1.000
_cell.length_c   1.000
_cell.angle_alpha   90.00
_cell.angle_beta   90.00
_cell.angle_gamma   90.00
#
_symmetry.space_group_name_H-M   'P 1'
#
loop_
_entity.id
_entity.type
_entity.pdbx_description
1 polymer ?
#
loop_
_entity_poly.entity_id
_entity_poly.type
_entity_poly.pdbx_seq_one_letter_code
_entity_poly.pdbx_strand_id
1 'polypeptide(L)'
;MSTESIAIIGAIATVLAGFGGAVLGACFAYKTGMKLVQETHKNATELLQRQEFNKAASVFRAAFVDVIYKIQKAKLTDSDQGWFDFKKILTEEVLIAHGKAKILFEAYIDKSDLPGYSSAWGKYSNCHNNFAKDEKKDKTPELISHIDNLLKYAKQI
;
A
#
# COMPACT_ATOMS: atom_id res chain seq x y z
N MET A 1 54.04 -39.71 -38.19
CA MET A 1 53.22 -38.48 -38.16
C MET A 1 54.18 -37.32 -38.37
N SER A 2 54.01 -36.50 -39.42
CA SER A 2 54.90 -35.36 -39.66
C SER A 2 54.57 -34.24 -38.67
N THR A 3 55.55 -33.40 -38.36
CA THR A 3 55.41 -32.21 -37.48
C THR A 3 54.30 -31.27 -37.95
N GLU A 4 54.05 -31.22 -39.26
CA GLU A 4 52.96 -30.43 -39.87
C GLU A 4 51.56 -30.95 -39.49
N SER A 5 51.37 -32.27 -39.40
CA SER A 5 50.07 -32.85 -39.01
C SER A 5 49.69 -32.52 -37.57
N ILE A 6 50.67 -32.42 -36.66
CA ILE A 6 50.46 -32.07 -35.25
C ILE A 6 50.04 -30.60 -35.11
N ALA A 7 50.67 -29.70 -35.88
CA ALA A 7 50.36 -28.27 -35.86
C ALA A 7 48.93 -27.98 -36.34
N ILE A 8 48.47 -28.69 -37.38
CA ILE A 8 47.10 -28.54 -37.92
C ILE A 8 46.05 -28.98 -36.89
N ILE A 9 46.27 -30.11 -36.21
CA ILE A 9 45.34 -30.60 -35.16
C ILE A 9 45.29 -29.61 -33.98
N GLY A 10 46.44 -29.06 -33.56
CA GLY A 10 46.50 -28.05 -32.51
C GLY A 10 45.75 -26.76 -32.87
N ALA A 11 45.87 -26.30 -34.12
CA ALA A 11 45.14 -25.12 -34.60
C ALA A 11 43.62 -25.36 -34.61
N ILE A 12 43.16 -26.52 -35.09
CA ILE A 12 41.73 -26.90 -35.11
C ILE A 12 41.17 -26.98 -33.68
N ALA A 13 41.91 -27.60 -32.75
CA ALA A 13 41.50 -27.70 -31.35
C ALA A 13 41.37 -26.32 -30.68
N THR A 14 42.29 -25.39 -30.97
CA THR A 14 42.27 -24.03 -30.42
C THR A 14 41.09 -23.22 -30.96
N VAL A 15 40.79 -23.34 -32.26
CA VAL A 15 39.63 -22.68 -32.89
C VAL A 15 38.33 -23.24 -32.31
N LEU A 16 38.18 -24.56 -32.22
CA LEU A 16 36.99 -25.20 -31.66
C LEU A 16 36.79 -24.86 -30.17
N ALA A 17 37.87 -24.81 -29.38
CA ALA A 17 37.81 -24.37 -27.99
C ALA A 17 37.39 -22.89 -27.85
N GLY A 18 37.90 -22.02 -28.73
CA GLY A 18 37.52 -20.60 -28.79
C GLY A 18 36.05 -20.40 -29.12
N PHE A 19 35.51 -21.12 -30.11
CA PHE A 19 34.09 -21.10 -30.44
C PHE A 19 33.23 -21.67 -29.31
N GLY A 20 33.62 -22.80 -28.72
CA GLY A 20 32.91 -23.41 -27.60
C GLY A 20 32.84 -22.50 -26.37
N GLY A 21 33.97 -21.86 -26.02
CA GLY A 21 34.02 -20.88 -24.93
C GLY A 21 33.17 -19.65 -25.19
N ALA A 22 33.16 -19.12 -26.42
CA ALA A 22 32.35 -17.97 -26.80
C ALA A 22 30.84 -18.27 -26.72
N VAL A 23 30.40 -19.44 -27.18
CA VAL A 23 28.98 -19.85 -27.13
C VAL A 23 28.53 -20.04 -25.68
N LEU A 24 29.33 -20.72 -24.85
CA LEU A 24 29.01 -20.92 -23.43
C LEU A 24 28.99 -19.59 -22.67
N GLY A 25 29.95 -18.71 -22.94
CA GLY A 25 30.00 -17.35 -22.37
C GLY A 25 28.78 -16.52 -22.75
N ALA A 26 28.36 -16.55 -24.02
CA ALA A 26 27.16 -15.85 -24.50
C ALA A 26 25.88 -16.40 -23.84
N CYS A 27 25.74 -17.73 -23.72
CA CYS A 27 24.60 -18.34 -23.03
C CYS A 27 24.56 -17.99 -21.54
N PHE A 28 25.70 -17.95 -20.86
CA PHE A 28 25.79 -17.56 -19.46
C PHE A 28 25.44 -16.08 -19.26
N ALA A 29 26.00 -15.18 -20.08
CA ALA A 29 25.68 -13.76 -20.05
C ALA A 29 24.20 -13.50 -20.35
N TYR A 30 23.60 -14.22 -21.31
CA TYR A 30 22.18 -14.12 -21.62
C TYR A 30 21.29 -14.54 -20.44
N LYS A 31 21.58 -15.69 -19.81
CA LYS A 31 20.81 -16.15 -18.64
C LYS A 31 20.90 -15.19 -17.46
N THR A 32 22.09 -14.68 -17.19
CA THR A 32 22.32 -13.71 -16.10
C THR A 32 21.63 -12.37 -16.39
N GLY A 33 21.72 -11.88 -17.64
CA GLY A 33 21.02 -10.66 -18.07
C GLY A 33 19.50 -10.79 -17.98
N MET A 34 18.93 -11.92 -18.41
CA MET A 34 17.50 -12.20 -18.29
C MET A 34 17.02 -12.19 -16.83
N LYS A 35 17.79 -12.81 -15.91
CA LYS A 35 17.47 -12.78 -14.48
C LYS A 35 17.49 -11.35 -13.91
N LEU A 36 18.52 -10.57 -14.27
CA LEU A 36 18.64 -9.18 -13.82
C LEU A 36 17.47 -8.31 -14.32
N VAL A 37 17.07 -8.50 -15.58
CA VAL A 37 15.91 -7.80 -16.16
C VAL A 37 14.62 -8.19 -15.44
N GLN A 38 14.41 -9.48 -15.15
CA GLN A 38 13.25 -9.95 -14.39
C GLN A 38 13.21 -9.39 -12.96
N GLU A 39 14.35 -9.38 -12.26
CA GLU A 39 14.45 -8.80 -10.92
C GLU A 39 14.22 -7.29 -10.94
N THR A 40 14.77 -6.58 -11.93
CA THR A 40 14.56 -5.14 -12.09
C THR A 40 13.09 -4.81 -12.36
N HIS A 41 12.43 -5.58 -13.23
CA HIS A 41 10.99 -5.42 -13.47
C HIS A 41 10.17 -5.71 -12.22
N LYS A 42 10.47 -6.78 -11.48
CA LYS A 42 9.78 -7.11 -10.23
C LYS A 42 9.91 -5.97 -9.21
N ASN A 43 11.13 -5.47 -9.00
CA ASN A 43 11.38 -4.36 -8.08
C ASN A 43 10.64 -3.08 -8.51
N ALA A 44 10.61 -2.78 -9.81
CA ALA A 44 9.88 -1.63 -10.34
C ALA A 44 8.36 -1.77 -10.12
N THR A 45 7.79 -2.94 -10.36
CA THR A 45 6.36 -3.20 -10.12
C THR A 45 6.02 -3.08 -8.62
N GLU A 46 6.83 -3.65 -7.73
CA GLU A 46 6.62 -3.53 -6.28
C GLU A 46 6.70 -2.06 -5.83
N LEU A 47 7.65 -1.30 -6.36
CA LEU A 47 7.79 0.13 -6.05
C LEU A 47 6.59 0.94 -6.51
N LEU A 48 6.08 0.69 -7.72
CA LEU A 48 4.86 1.35 -8.23
C LEU A 48 3.64 1.00 -7.38
N GLN A 49 3.48 -0.26 -6.97
CA GLN A 49 2.39 -0.68 -6.09
C GLN A 49 2.45 0.05 -4.73
N ARG A 50 3.63 0.15 -4.12
CA ARG A 50 3.82 0.92 -2.88
C ARG A 50 3.51 2.40 -3.07
N GLN A 51 3.91 3.00 -4.18
CA GLN A 51 3.62 4.41 -4.47
C GLN A 51 2.12 4.67 -4.60
N GLU A 52 1.41 3.85 -5.37
CA GLU A 52 -0.05 3.99 -5.54
C GLU A 52 -0.79 3.73 -4.22
N PHE A 53 -0.37 2.71 -3.46
CA PHE A 53 -0.89 2.48 -2.12
C PHE A 53 -0.67 3.69 -1.22
N ASN A 54 0.55 4.22 -1.14
CA ASN A 54 0.88 5.36 -0.28
C ASN A 54 0.10 6.62 -0.67
N LYS A 55 -0.12 6.83 -1.97
CA LYS A 55 -0.94 7.92 -2.51
C LYS A 55 -2.40 7.77 -2.08
N ALA A 56 -2.99 6.58 -2.28
CA ALA A 56 -4.35 6.29 -1.86
C ALA A 56 -4.52 6.38 -0.33
N ALA A 57 -3.56 5.87 0.43
CA ALA A 57 -3.51 5.94 1.90
C ALA A 57 -3.39 7.39 2.39
N SER A 58 -2.66 8.26 1.68
CA SER A 58 -2.59 9.69 1.99
C SER A 58 -3.95 10.37 1.83
N VAL A 59 -4.62 10.14 0.70
CA VAL A 59 -5.97 10.67 0.44
C VAL A 59 -6.97 10.15 1.49
N PHE A 60 -6.89 8.87 1.82
CA PHE A 60 -7.72 8.26 2.85
C PHE A 60 -7.51 8.92 4.20
N ARG A 61 -6.26 9.04 4.67
CA ARG A 61 -5.93 9.71 5.94
C ARG A 61 -6.41 11.15 5.95
N ALA A 62 -6.16 11.90 4.88
CA ALA A 62 -6.54 13.30 4.75
C ALA A 62 -8.05 13.51 4.92
N ALA A 63 -8.88 12.58 4.43
CA ALA A 63 -10.33 12.67 4.58
C ALA A 63 -10.77 12.76 6.06
N PHE A 64 -10.05 12.08 6.97
CA PHE A 64 -10.40 12.06 8.41
C PHE A 64 -9.76 13.18 9.23
N VAL A 65 -8.77 13.91 8.68
CA VAL A 65 -8.03 14.95 9.42
C VAL A 65 -8.98 16.02 9.95
N ASP A 66 -9.90 16.50 9.12
CA ASP A 66 -10.85 17.55 9.49
C ASP A 66 -11.75 17.12 10.66
N VAL A 67 -12.19 15.87 10.66
CA VAL A 67 -13.01 15.30 11.74
C VAL A 67 -12.21 15.20 13.03
N ILE A 68 -10.99 14.66 12.96
CA ILE A 68 -10.09 14.55 14.13
C ILE A 68 -9.79 15.94 14.69
N TYR A 69 -9.49 16.91 13.83
CA TYR A 69 -9.19 18.29 14.24
C TYR A 69 -10.39 18.95 14.94
N LYS A 70 -11.60 18.85 14.36
CA LYS A 70 -12.82 19.40 14.96
C LYS A 70 -13.10 18.78 16.34
N ILE A 71 -12.91 17.47 16.46
CA ILE A 71 -13.03 16.75 17.73
C ILE A 71 -12.02 17.26 18.77
N GLN A 72 -10.75 17.39 18.39
CA GLN A 72 -9.69 17.86 19.30
C GLN A 72 -9.91 19.29 19.73
N LYS A 73 -10.29 20.17 18.79
CA LYS A 73 -10.60 21.58 19.08
C LYS A 73 -11.75 21.70 20.07
N ALA A 74 -12.80 20.91 19.89
CA ALA A 74 -13.93 20.90 20.80
C ALA A 74 -13.56 20.47 22.23
N LYS A 75 -12.72 19.44 22.37
CA LYS A 75 -12.19 19.03 23.68
C LYS A 75 -11.42 20.15 24.40
N LEU A 76 -10.81 21.07 23.66
CA LEU A 76 -10.06 22.20 24.23
C LEU A 76 -10.96 23.39 24.60
N THR A 77 -12.10 23.56 23.95
CA THR A 77 -13.00 24.71 24.15
C THR A 77 -14.12 24.42 25.18
N ASP A 78 -14.64 23.19 25.24
CA ASP A 78 -15.82 22.85 26.05
C ASP A 78 -15.47 21.99 27.28
N SER A 79 -14.52 22.43 28.13
CA SER A 79 -14.14 21.67 29.33
C SER A 79 -15.27 21.50 30.36
N ASP A 80 -16.34 22.32 30.28
CA ASP A 80 -17.45 22.34 31.23
C ASP A 80 -18.80 21.89 30.66
N GLN A 81 -18.94 21.69 29.34
CA GLN A 81 -20.18 21.19 28.73
C GLN A 81 -19.90 19.86 28.04
N GLY A 82 -20.02 18.77 28.81
CA GLY A 82 -19.74 17.40 28.40
C GLY A 82 -20.62 16.79 27.29
N TRP A 83 -21.22 17.61 26.43
CA TRP A 83 -22.01 17.14 25.29
C TRP A 83 -21.53 17.75 23.97
N PHE A 84 -20.89 16.91 23.17
CA PHE A 84 -20.39 17.27 21.87
C PHE A 84 -21.36 16.80 20.77
N ASP A 85 -21.88 17.72 19.95
CA ASP A 85 -22.89 17.41 18.93
C ASP A 85 -22.26 16.73 17.70
N PHE A 86 -22.25 15.39 17.70
CA PHE A 86 -21.74 14.57 16.60
C PHE A 86 -22.41 14.82 15.26
N LYS A 87 -23.68 15.26 15.25
CA LYS A 87 -24.40 15.53 14.00
C LYS A 87 -23.80 16.72 13.24
N LYS A 88 -23.11 17.62 13.94
CA LYS A 88 -22.40 18.77 13.32
C LYS A 88 -21.01 18.41 12.77
N ILE A 89 -20.39 17.32 13.24
CA ILE A 89 -19.10 16.84 12.71
C ILE A 89 -19.30 15.83 11.59
N LEU A 90 -20.12 14.80 11.81
CA LEU A 90 -20.39 13.76 10.84
C LEU A 90 -21.61 14.13 10.00
N THR A 91 -21.49 15.22 9.25
CA THR A 91 -22.53 15.61 8.28
C THR A 91 -22.54 14.62 7.12
N GLU A 92 -23.62 14.63 6.35
CA GLU A 92 -23.77 13.76 5.18
C GLU A 92 -22.63 13.99 4.18
N GLU A 93 -22.22 15.24 3.96
CA GLU A 93 -21.11 15.59 3.06
C GLU A 93 -19.78 14.98 3.52
N VAL A 94 -19.53 15.00 4.84
CA VAL A 94 -18.34 14.38 5.44
C VAL A 94 -18.36 12.88 5.25
N LEU A 95 -19.51 12.23 5.49
CA LEU A 95 -19.67 10.79 5.27
C LEU A 95 -19.50 10.41 3.80
N ILE A 96 -20.01 11.22 2.87
CA ILE A 96 -19.81 11.04 1.43
C ILE A 96 -18.31 11.19 1.07
N ALA A 97 -17.63 12.20 1.60
CA ALA A 97 -16.20 12.40 1.36
C ALA A 97 -15.37 11.21 1.86
N HIS A 98 -15.65 10.71 3.06
CA HIS A 98 -15.01 9.52 3.60
C HIS A 98 -15.33 8.27 2.77
N GLY A 99 -16.56 8.13 2.30
CA GLY A 99 -16.99 7.02 1.43
C GLY A 99 -16.25 7.01 0.09
N LYS A 100 -16.07 8.19 -0.54
CA LYS A 100 -15.24 8.33 -1.75
C LYS A 100 -13.79 7.95 -1.47
N ALA A 101 -13.24 8.41 -0.36
CA ALA A 101 -11.88 8.07 0.04
C ALA A 101 -11.71 6.56 0.29
N LYS A 102 -12.71 5.89 0.90
CA LYS A 102 -12.77 4.42 1.03
C LYS A 102 -12.66 3.75 -0.33
N ILE A 103 -13.53 4.13 -1.28
CA ILE A 103 -13.59 3.46 -2.60
C ILE A 103 -12.22 3.53 -3.29
N LEU A 104 -11.56 4.69 -3.20
CA LEU A 104 -10.23 4.87 -3.78
C LEU A 104 -9.16 4.06 -3.07
N PHE A 105 -9.22 3.95 -1.74
CA PHE A 105 -8.21 3.28 -0.93
C PHE A 105 -8.34 1.75 -0.93
N GLU A 106 -9.57 1.24 -0.83
CA GLU A 106 -9.89 -0.19 -0.73
C GLU A 106 -9.34 -1.00 -1.92
N ALA A 107 -9.26 -0.40 -3.10
CA ALA A 107 -8.69 -1.01 -4.29
C ALA A 107 -7.20 -1.39 -4.14
N TYR A 108 -6.49 -0.76 -3.20
CA TYR A 108 -5.07 -0.98 -2.95
C TYR A 108 -4.78 -1.75 -1.66
N ILE A 109 -5.82 -2.10 -0.89
CA ILE A 109 -5.66 -2.90 0.33
C ILE A 109 -5.34 -4.35 -0.04
N ASP A 110 -4.35 -4.93 0.66
CA ASP A 110 -4.04 -6.35 0.50
C ASP A 110 -5.24 -7.23 0.83
N LYS A 111 -5.42 -8.30 0.04
CA LYS A 111 -6.57 -9.20 0.18
C LYS A 111 -6.67 -9.84 1.57
N SER A 112 -5.54 -10.04 2.26
CA SER A 112 -5.50 -10.55 3.63
C SER A 112 -6.13 -9.58 4.64
N ASP A 113 -6.02 -8.29 4.39
CA ASP A 113 -6.37 -7.23 5.32
C ASP A 113 -7.78 -6.68 5.05
N LEU A 114 -8.29 -6.92 3.83
CA LEU A 114 -9.61 -6.48 3.39
C LEU A 114 -10.74 -6.86 4.37
N PRO A 115 -10.85 -8.10 4.91
CA PRO A 115 -11.90 -8.44 5.87
C PRO A 115 -11.84 -7.60 7.15
N GLY A 116 -10.63 -7.35 7.66
CA GLY A 116 -10.39 -6.53 8.85
C GLY A 116 -10.74 -5.06 8.58
N TYR A 117 -10.35 -4.55 7.42
CA TYR A 117 -10.69 -3.20 6.97
C TYR A 117 -12.22 -3.02 6.81
N SER A 118 -12.90 -3.93 6.12
CA SER A 118 -14.35 -3.86 5.92
C SER A 118 -15.10 -3.91 7.25
N SER A 119 -14.64 -4.71 8.21
CA SER A 119 -15.21 -4.75 9.56
C SER A 119 -15.01 -3.41 10.31
N ALA A 120 -13.81 -2.84 10.25
CA ALA A 120 -13.52 -1.53 10.85
C ALA A 120 -14.37 -0.43 10.21
N TRP A 121 -14.55 -0.46 8.88
CA TRP A 121 -15.41 0.47 8.18
C TRP A 121 -16.87 0.35 8.61
N GLY A 122 -17.40 -0.87 8.70
CA GLY A 122 -18.78 -1.09 9.16
C GLY A 122 -19.02 -0.51 10.56
N LYS A 123 -18.05 -0.66 11.48
CA LYS A 123 -18.13 -0.05 12.82
C LYS A 123 -18.16 1.48 12.74
N TYR A 124 -17.26 2.07 11.95
CA TYR A 124 -17.20 3.51 11.74
C TYR A 124 -18.48 4.06 11.08
N SER A 125 -18.95 3.47 9.98
CA SER A 125 -20.13 3.97 9.24
C SER A 125 -21.40 3.88 10.07
N ASN A 126 -21.49 2.89 10.97
CA ASN A 126 -22.63 2.72 11.87
C ASN A 126 -22.61 3.69 13.07
N CYS A 127 -21.49 4.37 13.34
CA CYS A 127 -21.39 5.34 14.42
C CYS A 127 -22.42 6.46 14.28
N HIS A 128 -22.64 6.97 13.06
CA HIS A 128 -23.60 8.06 12.84
C HIS A 128 -25.02 7.68 13.29
N ASN A 129 -25.49 6.49 12.91
CA ASN A 129 -26.83 6.00 13.26
C ASN A 129 -26.95 5.58 14.74
N ASN A 130 -25.89 5.05 15.33
CA ASN A 130 -25.89 4.59 16.72
C ASN A 130 -25.77 5.76 17.71
N PHE A 131 -24.96 6.78 17.40
CA PHE A 131 -24.77 7.94 18.26
C PHE A 131 -25.94 8.91 18.22
N ALA A 132 -26.72 8.90 17.14
CA ALA A 132 -27.98 9.65 17.07
C ALA A 132 -29.06 9.15 18.06
N LYS A 133 -28.92 7.93 18.61
CA LYS A 133 -29.89 7.33 19.54
C LYS A 133 -29.56 7.56 21.01
N ASP A 134 -28.28 7.75 21.34
CA ASP A 134 -27.78 7.89 22.72
C ASP A 134 -27.28 9.31 22.98
N GLU A 135 -28.20 10.27 23.14
CA GLU A 135 -27.87 11.69 23.31
C GLU A 135 -27.19 12.01 24.66
N LYS A 136 -27.10 11.08 25.62
CA LYS A 136 -26.62 11.39 26.98
C LYS A 136 -25.15 11.06 27.27
N LYS A 137 -24.39 10.52 26.29
CA LYS A 137 -23.02 10.04 26.53
C LYS A 137 -22.04 10.66 25.54
N ASP A 138 -20.88 11.09 26.04
CA ASP A 138 -19.75 11.45 25.17
C ASP A 138 -19.27 10.20 24.41
N LYS A 139 -19.50 10.19 23.09
CA LYS A 139 -19.07 9.14 22.16
C LYS A 139 -17.78 9.49 21.42
N THR A 140 -17.12 10.58 21.80
CA THR A 140 -15.94 11.10 21.12
C THR A 140 -14.77 10.11 21.19
N PRO A 141 -14.48 9.48 22.35
CA PRO A 141 -13.43 8.47 22.43
C PRO A 141 -13.72 7.25 21.53
N GLU A 142 -14.99 6.85 21.43
CA GLU A 142 -15.43 5.72 20.61
C GLU A 142 -15.26 6.04 19.12
N LEU A 143 -15.68 7.22 18.67
CA LEU A 143 -15.48 7.69 17.30
C LEU A 143 -14.01 7.75 16.91
N ILE A 144 -13.16 8.36 17.75
CA ILE A 144 -11.71 8.42 17.53
C ILE A 144 -11.15 7.00 17.41
N SER A 145 -11.54 6.09 18.32
CA SER A 145 -11.08 4.69 18.28
C SER A 145 -11.46 3.99 16.97
N HIS A 146 -12.66 4.24 16.44
CA HIS A 146 -13.08 3.69 15.15
C HIS A 146 -12.28 4.26 13.98
N ILE A 147 -12.02 5.58 13.99
CA ILE A 147 -11.17 6.23 13.00
C ILE A 147 -9.74 5.66 13.07
N ASP A 148 -9.15 5.57 14.26
CA ASP A 148 -7.80 5.02 14.45
C ASP A 148 -7.70 3.58 13.95
N ASN A 149 -8.73 2.77 14.18
CA ASN A 149 -8.78 1.39 13.67
C ASN A 149 -8.83 1.32 12.15
N LEU A 150 -9.45 2.29 11.48
CA LEU A 150 -9.41 2.41 10.02
C LEU A 150 -8.02 2.85 9.53
N LEU A 151 -7.43 3.85 10.19
CA LEU A 151 -6.16 4.43 9.78
C LEU A 151 -4.97 3.46 9.97
N LYS A 152 -5.12 2.40 10.78
CA LYS A 152 -4.13 1.32 10.89
C LYS A 152 -3.83 0.64 9.55
N TYR A 153 -4.82 0.55 8.66
CA TYR A 153 -4.66 -0.04 7.33
C TYR A 153 -4.01 0.93 6.34
N ALA A 154 -4.06 2.24 6.60
CA ALA A 154 -3.51 3.29 5.73
C ALA A 154 -2.13 3.79 6.22
N LYS A 155 -1.35 2.94 6.88
CA LYS A 155 0.03 3.27 7.29
C LYS A 155 0.95 3.23 6.08
N GLN A 156 1.87 4.18 5.99
CA GLN A 156 2.84 4.24 4.91
C GLN A 156 3.72 2.98 4.90
N ILE A 157 3.92 2.39 3.71
CA ILE A 157 4.71 1.18 3.44
C ILE A 157 5.95 1.53 2.60
#